data_AF-X0W5C8-F1
#
_entry.id   AF-X0W5C8-F1
#
_cell.length_a   1.000
_cell.length_b   1.000
_cell.length_c   1.000
_cell.angle_alpha   90.00
_cell.angle_beta   90.00
_cell.angle_gamma   90.00
#
_symmetry.space_group_name_H-M   'P 1'
#
loop_
_entity.id
_entity.type
_entity.pdbx_description
1 polymer ?
#
loop_
_entity_poly.entity_id
_entity_poly.type
_entity_poly.pdbx_seq_one_letter_code
_entity_poly.pdbx_strand_id
1 'polypeptide(L)'
;PDLIEGSRQKVAQDFLAAQNGAYHSLGKFGIWSLDTERRFGVDEQRWLKLELFRTDYFTHRVMREVYAKLVAADHKVQHVDLKDLATYRCLLTSFGLNAVVFLERAGERDIMVLCERSPRAADVQRPGLFHVTMNEGLSHVDVDPDTGIPSLALCLQRGLMEELHLASGVLTQRMTADFLDVFLLRSRLELGITCSVRISDMTFEQFHETASTAKDRELEIRRVVPIPFDRDAVESFLHDHDMISHGRYAVHMIAPREGLFLR
;
A
#
# COMPACT_ATOMS: atom_id res chain seq x y z
N PRO A 1 6.81 29.16 -4.42
CA PRO A 1 6.15 29.24 -5.74
C PRO A 1 7.04 28.70 -6.85
N ASP A 2 8.26 29.22 -6.97
CA ASP A 2 9.22 28.84 -8.02
C ASP A 2 9.62 27.36 -7.96
N LEU A 3 9.75 26.81 -6.74
CA LEU A 3 10.03 25.38 -6.55
C LEU A 3 8.95 24.49 -7.16
N ILE A 4 7.67 24.88 -7.00
CA ILE A 4 6.53 24.13 -7.53
C ILE A 4 6.51 24.24 -9.04
N GLU A 5 6.70 25.44 -9.58
CA GLU A 5 6.69 25.68 -11.03
C GLU A 5 7.82 24.93 -11.73
N GLY A 6 9.05 24.96 -11.18
CA GLY A 6 10.17 24.20 -11.73
C GLY A 6 9.93 22.68 -11.67
N SER A 7 9.32 22.16 -10.60
CA SER A 7 8.93 20.76 -10.53
C SER A 7 7.81 20.41 -11.52
N ARG A 8 6.84 21.30 -11.71
CA ARG A 8 5.75 21.16 -12.69
C ARG A 8 6.28 21.03 -14.11
N GLN A 9 7.23 21.87 -14.49
CA GLN A 9 7.85 21.83 -15.82
C GLN A 9 8.61 20.52 -16.06
N LYS A 10 9.40 20.05 -15.09
CA LYS A 10 10.10 18.76 -15.17
C LYS A 10 9.12 17.60 -15.33
N VAL A 11 8.09 17.52 -14.49
CA VAL A 11 7.10 16.45 -14.56
C VAL A 11 6.31 16.53 -15.86
N ALA A 12 5.96 17.72 -16.35
CA ALA A 12 5.30 17.86 -17.65
C ALA A 12 6.13 17.30 -18.80
N GLN A 13 7.45 17.49 -18.79
CA GLN A 13 8.35 16.88 -19.78
C GLN A 13 8.30 15.35 -19.72
N ASP A 14 8.27 14.75 -18.53
CA ASP A 14 8.14 13.30 -18.38
C ASP A 14 6.83 12.78 -19.01
N PHE A 15 5.71 13.46 -18.79
CA PHE A 15 4.41 13.09 -19.37
C PHE A 15 4.37 13.26 -20.89
N LEU A 16 4.92 14.36 -21.42
CA LEU A 16 5.01 14.58 -22.87
C LEU A 16 5.89 13.51 -23.55
N ALA A 17 6.91 13.02 -22.86
CA ALA A 17 7.79 11.97 -23.34
C ALA A 17 7.34 10.54 -22.99
N ALA A 18 6.24 10.37 -22.24
CA ALA A 18 5.73 9.08 -21.76
C ALA A 18 6.83 8.21 -21.11
N GLN A 19 7.63 8.81 -20.23
CA GLN A 19 8.77 8.15 -19.57
C GLN A 19 8.64 8.15 -18.04
N ASN A 20 9.46 7.34 -17.36
CA ASN A 20 9.52 7.30 -15.89
C ASN A 20 8.14 7.09 -15.23
N GLY A 21 7.29 6.24 -15.82
CA GLY A 21 5.92 5.99 -15.32
C GLY A 21 4.90 7.09 -15.67
N ALA A 22 5.26 8.12 -16.44
CA ALA A 22 4.39 9.25 -16.79
C ALA A 22 3.46 8.98 -17.98
N TYR A 23 2.73 7.87 -17.98
CA TYR A 23 1.93 7.49 -19.15
C TYR A 23 0.58 8.21 -19.20
N HIS A 24 -0.13 8.25 -18.07
CA HIS A 24 -1.46 8.84 -17.94
C HIS A 24 -1.64 9.51 -16.59
N SER A 25 -2.39 10.62 -16.54
CA SER A 25 -2.73 11.28 -15.27
C SER A 25 -4.09 10.80 -14.81
N LEU A 26 -4.09 9.79 -13.92
CA LEU A 26 -5.30 9.27 -13.30
C LEU A 26 -5.63 10.02 -12.02
N GLY A 27 -6.92 10.06 -11.69
CA GLY A 27 -7.41 10.74 -10.49
C GLY A 27 -7.02 10.02 -9.20
N LYS A 28 -6.56 10.78 -8.19
CA LYS A 28 -6.08 10.26 -6.89
C LYS A 28 -6.70 11.04 -5.74
N PHE A 29 -6.66 10.47 -4.54
CA PHE A 29 -7.02 11.20 -3.33
C PHE A 29 -5.79 11.59 -2.53
N GLY A 30 -5.75 12.84 -2.07
CA GLY A 30 -4.85 13.29 -1.03
C GLY A 30 -5.53 13.36 0.33
N ILE A 31 -4.75 13.43 1.41
CA ILE A 31 -5.24 13.49 2.78
C ILE A 31 -5.33 14.94 3.25
N TRP A 32 -6.55 15.40 3.52
CA TRP A 32 -6.81 16.68 4.18
C TRP A 32 -6.64 16.57 5.69
N SER A 33 -7.24 15.55 6.32
CA SER A 33 -7.10 15.31 7.75
C SER A 33 -7.22 13.83 8.09
N LEU A 34 -6.65 13.47 9.24
CA LEU A 34 -6.53 12.13 9.77
C LEU A 34 -6.86 12.20 11.26
N ASP A 35 -7.78 11.36 11.71
CA ASP A 35 -8.14 11.21 13.13
C ASP A 35 -8.22 9.72 13.46
N THR A 36 -7.28 9.27 14.29
CA THR A 36 -7.09 7.87 14.71
C THR A 36 -7.60 7.61 16.13
N GLU A 37 -8.10 8.62 16.83
CA GLU A 37 -8.50 8.52 18.24
C GLU A 37 -9.99 8.31 18.43
N ARG A 38 -10.78 8.37 17.34
CA ARG A 38 -12.23 8.21 17.41
C ARG A 38 -12.60 6.82 17.91
N ARG A 39 -13.57 6.81 18.83
CA ARG A 39 -14.23 5.61 19.35
C ARG A 39 -15.73 5.76 19.16
N PHE A 40 -16.40 4.70 18.74
CA PHE A 40 -17.86 4.69 18.54
C PHE A 40 -18.49 3.44 19.17
N GLY A 41 -19.75 3.58 19.59
CA GLY A 41 -20.54 2.51 20.17
C GLY A 41 -20.22 2.24 21.65
N VAL A 42 -20.99 1.32 22.23
CA VAL A 42 -20.87 0.92 23.64
C VAL A 42 -19.54 0.19 23.90
N ASP A 43 -19.05 -0.52 22.88
CA ASP A 43 -17.80 -1.30 22.95
C ASP A 43 -16.54 -0.47 22.65
N GLU A 44 -16.68 0.85 22.49
CA GLU A 44 -15.57 1.76 22.16
C GLU A 44 -14.69 1.30 20.99
N GLN A 45 -15.31 0.73 19.95
CA GLN A 45 -14.58 0.31 18.76
C GLN A 45 -13.79 1.49 18.19
N ARG A 46 -12.53 1.25 17.80
CA ARG A 46 -11.67 2.29 17.22
C ARG A 46 -12.06 2.54 15.77
N TRP A 47 -12.16 3.81 15.40
CA TRP A 47 -12.49 4.23 14.05
C TRP A 47 -11.41 5.15 13.51
N LEU A 48 -11.07 4.94 12.25
CA LEU A 48 -10.26 5.85 11.47
C LEU A 48 -11.17 6.82 10.73
N LYS A 49 -11.01 8.12 10.95
CA LYS A 49 -11.64 9.15 10.10
C LYS A 49 -10.60 9.78 9.19
N LEU A 50 -10.85 9.67 7.89
CA LEU A 50 -10.09 10.33 6.83
C LEU A 50 -10.95 11.42 6.19
N GLU A 51 -10.40 12.62 6.04
CA GLU A 51 -10.95 13.63 5.14
C GLU A 51 -9.99 13.75 3.96
N LEU A 52 -10.55 13.66 2.75
CA LEU A 52 -9.81 13.54 1.52
C LEU A 52 -10.01 14.78 0.64
N PHE A 53 -9.01 15.12 -0.17
CA PHE A 53 -9.16 16.08 -1.26
C PHE A 53 -8.85 15.39 -2.60
N ARG A 54 -9.54 15.84 -3.66
CA ARG A 54 -9.31 15.33 -5.02
C ARG A 54 -8.00 15.88 -5.57
N THR A 55 -7.22 15.01 -6.20
CA THR A 55 -5.99 15.35 -6.91
C THR A 55 -5.81 14.37 -8.08
N ASP A 56 -4.61 14.33 -8.65
CA ASP A 56 -4.29 13.47 -9.79
C ASP A 56 -2.82 13.05 -9.75
N TYR A 57 -2.47 12.07 -10.58
CA TYR A 57 -1.13 11.50 -10.62
C TYR A 57 -0.07 12.52 -11.05
N PHE A 58 -0.39 13.45 -11.95
CA PHE A 58 0.51 14.53 -12.34
C PHE A 58 0.85 15.42 -11.13
N THR A 59 -0.17 15.92 -10.44
CA THR A 59 -0.03 16.77 -9.24
C THR A 59 0.71 16.04 -8.13
N HIS A 60 0.39 14.76 -7.89
CA HIS A 60 1.13 13.92 -6.97
C HIS A 60 2.63 13.91 -7.32
N ARG A 61 2.99 13.61 -8.58
CA ARG A 61 4.40 13.58 -9.01
C ARG A 61 5.09 14.94 -8.86
N VAL A 62 4.40 16.05 -9.14
CA VAL A 62 4.94 17.40 -8.89
C VAL A 62 5.26 17.59 -7.42
N MET A 63 4.34 17.21 -6.53
CA MET A 63 4.53 17.40 -5.08
C MET A 63 5.56 16.42 -4.50
N ARG A 64 5.71 15.21 -5.07
CA ARG A 64 6.81 14.28 -4.76
C ARG A 64 8.18 14.89 -5.10
N GLU A 65 8.31 15.53 -6.25
CA GLU A 65 9.54 16.23 -6.65
C GLU A 65 9.82 17.44 -5.76
N VAL A 66 8.80 18.24 -5.44
CA VAL A 66 8.90 19.35 -4.48
C VAL A 66 9.39 18.84 -3.12
N TYR A 67 8.80 17.75 -2.61
CA TYR A 67 9.22 17.13 -1.36
C TYR A 67 10.69 16.71 -1.40
N ALA A 68 11.11 16.01 -2.46
CA ALA A 68 12.50 15.56 -2.62
C ALA A 68 13.48 16.74 -2.60
N LYS A 69 13.16 17.85 -3.29
CA LYS A 69 13.98 19.07 -3.28
C LYS A 69 14.02 19.75 -1.92
N LEU A 70 12.90 19.77 -1.17
CA LEU A 70 12.86 20.30 0.19
C LEU A 70 13.75 19.47 1.14
N VAL A 71 13.69 18.14 1.04
CA VAL A 71 14.56 17.25 1.83
C VAL A 71 16.03 17.47 1.47
N ALA A 72 16.36 17.57 0.17
CA ALA A 72 17.72 17.85 -0.27
C ALA A 72 18.26 19.21 0.21
N ALA A 73 17.36 20.15 0.52
CA ALA A 73 17.68 21.46 1.09
C ALA A 73 17.60 21.50 2.63
N ASP A 74 17.59 20.33 3.29
CA ASP A 74 17.53 20.19 4.76
C ASP A 74 16.31 20.88 5.39
N HIS A 75 15.20 20.93 4.66
CA HIS A 75 13.98 21.57 5.16
C HIS A 75 13.33 20.71 6.26
N LYS A 76 12.79 21.38 7.30
CA LYS A 76 12.13 20.77 8.47
C LYS A 76 11.02 19.73 8.17
N VAL A 77 10.52 19.70 6.94
CA VAL A 77 9.49 18.75 6.49
C VAL A 77 9.94 17.29 6.59
N GLN A 78 11.24 17.01 6.54
CA GLN A 78 11.79 15.66 6.70
C GLN A 78 11.59 15.07 8.11
N HIS A 79 11.37 15.93 9.11
CA HIS A 79 11.19 15.54 10.52
C HIS A 79 9.72 15.50 10.96
N VAL A 80 8.78 15.74 10.05
CA VAL A 80 7.34 15.78 10.32
C VAL A 80 6.84 14.53 11.04
N ASP A 81 6.00 14.74 12.04
CA ASP A 81 5.24 13.69 12.70
C ASP A 81 3.72 13.90 12.48
N LEU A 82 2.89 12.97 12.97
CA LEU A 82 1.43 13.00 12.77
C LEU A 82 0.79 14.35 13.14
N LYS A 83 1.26 14.98 14.22
CA LYS A 83 0.78 16.29 14.69
C LYS A 83 1.08 17.44 13.73
N ASP A 84 2.11 17.32 12.90
CA ASP A 84 2.57 18.38 11.99
C ASP A 84 1.94 18.25 10.59
N LEU A 85 1.28 17.11 10.30
CA LEU A 85 0.71 16.79 8.98
C LEU A 85 -0.22 17.87 8.44
N ALA A 86 -1.00 18.53 9.31
CA ALA A 86 -1.91 19.60 8.91
C ALA A 86 -1.18 20.78 8.23
N THR A 87 0.08 21.01 8.58
CA THR A 87 0.91 22.07 7.98
C THR A 87 1.37 21.73 6.55
N TYR A 88 1.43 20.43 6.22
CA TYR A 88 2.01 19.93 4.98
C TYR A 88 1.00 19.19 4.09
N ARG A 89 -0.31 19.47 4.26
CA ARG A 89 -1.41 18.84 3.50
C ARG A 89 -1.21 18.86 1.99
N CYS A 90 -0.60 19.93 1.46
CA CYS A 90 -0.32 20.03 0.03
C CYS A 90 0.65 18.96 -0.50
N LEU A 91 1.42 18.32 0.37
CA LEU A 91 2.33 17.23 0.04
C LEU A 91 1.68 15.84 0.23
N LEU A 92 0.59 15.74 1.00
CA LEU A 92 -0.13 14.51 1.29
C LEU A 92 -1.08 14.13 0.14
N THR A 93 -0.51 13.84 -1.02
CA THR A 93 -1.23 13.68 -2.31
C THR A 93 -1.60 12.22 -2.64
N SER A 94 -1.45 11.32 -1.68
CA SER A 94 -1.74 9.89 -1.82
C SER A 94 -2.05 9.27 -0.45
N PHE A 95 -2.76 8.15 -0.49
CA PHE A 95 -2.96 7.26 0.66
C PHE A 95 -2.77 5.82 0.21
N GLY A 96 -1.79 5.12 0.78
CA GLY A 96 -1.44 3.75 0.41
C GLY A 96 -2.15 2.69 1.27
N LEU A 97 -2.37 1.52 0.70
CA LEU A 97 -2.90 0.33 1.34
C LEU A 97 -1.88 -0.80 1.16
N ASN A 98 -1.29 -1.27 2.26
CA ASN A 98 -0.38 -2.42 2.26
C ASN A 98 -1.08 -3.64 2.82
N ALA A 99 -1.44 -4.60 1.97
CA ALA A 99 -2.14 -5.80 2.37
C ALA A 99 -1.23 -7.04 2.36
N VAL A 100 -1.27 -7.80 3.46
CA VAL A 100 -0.65 -9.13 3.55
C VAL A 100 -1.75 -10.18 3.54
N VAL A 101 -1.64 -11.14 2.63
CA VAL A 101 -2.57 -12.26 2.48
C VAL A 101 -2.10 -13.46 3.30
N PHE A 102 -3.03 -14.03 4.04
CA PHE A 102 -2.92 -15.29 4.75
C PHE A 102 -3.86 -16.31 4.12
N LEU A 103 -3.35 -17.50 3.83
CA LEU A 103 -4.15 -18.63 3.35
C LEU A 103 -4.42 -19.55 4.53
N GLU A 104 -5.69 -19.81 4.80
CA GLU A 104 -6.13 -20.62 5.92
C GLU A 104 -6.78 -21.91 5.44
N ARG A 105 -6.44 -23.03 6.07
CA ARG A 105 -7.10 -24.32 5.83
C ARG A 105 -7.30 -25.06 7.13
N ALA A 106 -8.49 -25.60 7.33
CA ALA A 106 -8.82 -26.34 8.54
C ALA A 106 -7.84 -27.49 8.76
N GLY A 107 -7.18 -27.49 9.93
CA GLY A 107 -6.21 -28.52 10.32
C GLY A 107 -4.80 -28.34 9.75
N GLU A 108 -4.54 -27.27 8.98
CA GLU A 108 -3.22 -26.91 8.48
C GLU A 108 -2.73 -25.62 9.14
N ARG A 109 -1.42 -25.37 9.06
CA ARG A 109 -0.85 -24.09 9.52
C ARG A 109 -1.11 -23.03 8.45
N ASP A 110 -1.49 -21.83 8.88
CA ASP A 110 -1.68 -20.69 7.99
C ASP A 110 -0.39 -20.38 7.21
N ILE A 111 -0.57 -19.90 5.99
CA ILE A 111 0.53 -19.48 5.12
C ILE A 111 0.42 -17.98 4.89
N MET A 112 1.43 -17.23 5.30
CA MET A 112 1.60 -15.83 4.92
C MET A 112 2.19 -15.77 3.51
N VAL A 113 1.64 -14.94 2.64
CA VAL A 113 2.12 -14.77 1.27
C VAL A 113 2.77 -13.41 1.09
N LEU A 114 4.00 -13.36 0.60
CA LEU A 114 4.69 -12.11 0.23
C LEU A 114 5.06 -12.11 -1.25
N CYS A 115 5.42 -10.94 -1.78
CA CYS A 115 5.77 -10.78 -3.19
C CYS A 115 7.23 -10.35 -3.34
N GLU A 116 7.96 -10.99 -4.26
CA GLU A 116 9.23 -10.47 -4.77
C GLU A 116 8.94 -9.53 -5.94
N ARG A 117 9.42 -8.29 -5.88
CA ARG A 117 9.16 -7.31 -6.95
C ARG A 117 9.97 -7.60 -8.20
N SER A 118 9.37 -7.29 -9.35
CA SER A 118 10.06 -7.37 -10.63
C SER A 118 11.26 -6.42 -10.67
N PRO A 119 12.40 -6.80 -11.27
CA PRO A 119 13.52 -5.89 -11.55
C PRO A 119 13.12 -4.69 -12.42
N ARG A 120 11.97 -4.76 -13.10
CA ARG A 120 11.45 -3.73 -14.01
C ARG A 120 10.44 -2.78 -13.36
N ALA A 121 10.10 -2.98 -12.09
CA ALA A 121 9.11 -2.14 -11.44
C ALA A 121 9.61 -0.70 -11.28
N ALA A 122 8.71 0.28 -11.34
CA ALA A 122 9.04 1.68 -11.09
C ALA A 122 9.62 1.86 -9.66
N ASP A 123 10.55 2.81 -9.49
CA ASP A 123 11.25 3.12 -8.24
C ASP A 123 12.22 2.06 -7.67
N VAL A 124 12.58 1.04 -8.45
CA VAL A 124 13.52 0.00 -8.00
C VAL A 124 14.95 0.54 -8.03
N GLN A 125 15.41 1.09 -6.90
CA GLN A 125 16.85 1.31 -6.67
C GLN A 125 17.61 -0.01 -6.44
N ARG A 126 16.90 -1.10 -6.08
CA ARG A 126 17.47 -2.44 -5.86
C ARG A 126 16.51 -3.54 -6.35
N PRO A 127 16.83 -4.28 -7.41
CA PRO A 127 15.99 -5.38 -7.89
C PRO A 127 15.94 -6.54 -6.88
N GLY A 128 14.85 -7.30 -6.86
CA GLY A 128 14.70 -8.48 -6.01
C GLY A 128 14.27 -8.22 -4.56
N LEU A 129 13.87 -6.99 -4.22
CA LEU A 129 13.30 -6.69 -2.91
C LEU A 129 11.94 -7.36 -2.73
N PHE A 130 11.72 -7.87 -1.53
CA PHE A 130 10.42 -8.38 -1.11
C PHE A 130 9.51 -7.26 -0.60
N HIS A 131 8.21 -7.46 -0.76
CA HIS A 131 7.16 -6.56 -0.34
C HIS A 131 5.93 -7.35 0.13
N VAL A 132 4.92 -6.65 0.63
CA VAL A 132 3.60 -7.21 0.94
C VAL A 132 2.94 -7.82 -0.30
N THR A 133 1.88 -8.60 -0.08
CA THR A 133 1.20 -9.31 -1.16
C THR A 133 0.57 -8.36 -2.18
N MET A 134 -0.04 -7.28 -1.68
CA MET A 134 -0.66 -6.24 -2.50
C MET A 134 -0.36 -4.85 -1.92
N ASN A 135 0.00 -3.91 -2.79
CA ASN A 135 0.26 -2.53 -2.38
C ASN A 135 -0.34 -1.54 -3.39
N GLU A 136 -1.44 -0.91 -3.01
CA GLU A 136 -2.22 -0.05 -3.88
C GLU A 136 -2.48 1.33 -3.24
N GLY A 137 -2.60 2.37 -4.07
CA GLY A 137 -3.02 3.70 -3.66
C GLY A 137 -4.52 3.94 -3.87
N LEU A 138 -5.17 4.55 -2.87
CA LEU A 138 -6.56 4.99 -2.97
C LEU A 138 -6.75 6.02 -4.10
N SER A 139 -7.71 5.78 -4.97
CA SER A 139 -7.90 6.54 -6.20
C SER A 139 -9.38 6.85 -6.49
N HIS A 140 -9.65 7.66 -7.53
CA HIS A 140 -11.01 8.05 -7.89
C HIS A 140 -11.90 6.89 -8.36
N VAL A 141 -11.33 5.72 -8.70
CA VAL A 141 -12.12 4.54 -9.08
C VAL A 141 -12.63 3.75 -7.87
N ASP A 142 -12.08 4.04 -6.69
CA ASP A 142 -12.42 3.37 -5.42
C ASP A 142 -13.58 4.08 -4.70
N VAL A 143 -14.43 4.79 -5.44
CA VAL A 143 -15.59 5.51 -4.92
C VAL A 143 -16.80 4.60 -4.99
N ASP A 144 -17.45 4.40 -3.85
CA ASP A 144 -18.69 3.64 -3.77
C ASP A 144 -19.78 4.37 -4.60
N PRO A 145 -20.41 3.70 -5.58
CA PRO A 145 -21.31 4.35 -6.51
C PRO A 145 -22.63 4.79 -5.87
N ASP A 146 -23.03 4.16 -4.76
CA ASP A 146 -24.29 4.43 -4.08
C ASP A 146 -24.16 5.60 -3.09
N THR A 147 -23.02 5.70 -2.42
CA THR A 147 -22.76 6.71 -1.39
C THR A 147 -21.91 7.89 -1.90
N GLY A 148 -21.15 7.70 -2.98
CA GLY A 148 -20.18 8.67 -3.48
C GLY A 148 -18.94 8.83 -2.58
N ILE A 149 -18.74 7.93 -1.61
CA ILE A 149 -17.65 8.00 -0.63
C ILE A 149 -16.50 7.07 -1.05
N PRO A 150 -15.22 7.52 -1.00
CA PRO A 150 -14.08 6.65 -1.22
C PRO A 150 -14.02 5.49 -0.21
N SER A 151 -13.76 4.28 -0.69
CA SER A 151 -13.80 3.04 0.09
C SER A 151 -12.47 2.30 0.03
N LEU A 152 -11.86 2.10 1.20
CA LEU A 152 -10.66 1.26 1.32
C LEU A 152 -10.94 -0.22 0.99
N ALA A 153 -12.18 -0.69 1.20
CA ALA A 153 -12.59 -2.03 0.81
C ALA A 153 -12.65 -2.19 -0.71
N LEU A 154 -13.12 -1.19 -1.45
CA LEU A 154 -13.08 -1.20 -2.92
C LEU A 154 -11.64 -1.12 -3.44
N CYS A 155 -10.80 -0.29 -2.81
CA CYS A 155 -9.36 -0.23 -3.12
C CYS A 155 -8.67 -1.58 -2.91
N LEU A 156 -8.99 -2.26 -1.81
CA LEU A 156 -8.49 -3.61 -1.50
C LEU A 156 -8.93 -4.62 -2.56
N GLN A 157 -10.23 -4.67 -2.87
CA GLN A 157 -10.78 -5.59 -3.86
C GLN A 157 -10.16 -5.37 -5.24
N ARG A 158 -10.04 -4.10 -5.67
CA ARG A 158 -9.41 -3.76 -6.93
C ARG A 158 -7.96 -4.22 -6.98
N GLY A 159 -7.16 -3.89 -5.97
CA GLY A 159 -5.76 -4.33 -5.91
C GLY A 159 -5.61 -5.85 -5.96
N LEU A 160 -6.43 -6.59 -5.20
CA LEU A 160 -6.41 -8.06 -5.22
C LEU A 160 -6.87 -8.65 -6.57
N MET A 161 -7.79 -7.99 -7.27
CA MET A 161 -8.24 -8.41 -8.60
C MET A 161 -7.19 -8.10 -9.68
N GLU A 162 -6.58 -6.92 -9.65
CA GLU A 162 -5.62 -6.46 -10.67
C GLU A 162 -4.26 -7.16 -10.50
N GLU A 163 -3.72 -7.18 -9.28
CA GLU A 163 -2.37 -7.69 -9.00
C GLU A 163 -2.32 -9.22 -8.84
N LEU A 164 -3.42 -9.87 -8.41
CA LEU A 164 -3.43 -11.30 -8.07
C LEU A 164 -4.50 -12.12 -8.83
N HIS A 165 -5.34 -11.47 -9.65
CA HIS A 165 -6.46 -12.10 -10.36
C HIS A 165 -7.36 -12.98 -9.46
N LEU A 166 -7.56 -12.58 -8.21
CA LEU A 166 -8.52 -13.27 -7.34
C LEU A 166 -9.94 -13.06 -7.88
N ALA A 167 -10.64 -14.17 -8.13
CA ALA A 167 -12.01 -14.14 -8.60
C ALA A 167 -12.95 -13.50 -7.57
N SER A 168 -13.98 -12.79 -8.04
CA SER A 168 -14.97 -12.11 -7.17
C SER A 168 -15.62 -13.06 -6.16
N GLY A 169 -15.82 -14.33 -6.52
CA GLY A 169 -16.34 -15.36 -5.60
C GLY A 169 -15.42 -15.60 -4.39
N VAL A 170 -14.09 -15.56 -4.59
CA VAL A 170 -13.13 -15.66 -3.49
C VAL A 170 -13.25 -14.45 -2.57
N LEU A 171 -13.26 -13.25 -3.15
CA LEU A 171 -13.30 -11.99 -2.40
C LEU A 171 -14.60 -11.80 -1.59
N THR A 172 -15.72 -12.39 -2.04
CA THR A 172 -17.03 -12.21 -1.41
C THR A 172 -17.42 -13.32 -0.44
N GLN A 173 -16.92 -14.55 -0.63
CA GLN A 173 -17.36 -15.73 0.13
C GLN A 173 -16.30 -16.30 1.08
N ARG A 174 -15.03 -16.02 0.81
CA ARG A 174 -13.90 -16.71 1.45
C ARG A 174 -12.87 -15.76 2.04
N MET A 175 -13.07 -14.45 1.86
CA MET A 175 -12.12 -13.43 2.29
C MET A 175 -12.66 -12.64 3.47
N THR A 176 -11.84 -12.49 4.50
CA THR A 176 -11.99 -11.44 5.51
C THR A 176 -10.82 -10.47 5.41
N ALA A 177 -11.05 -9.22 5.82
CA ALA A 177 -10.03 -8.19 5.79
C ALA A 177 -10.15 -7.27 7.00
N ASP A 178 -9.03 -7.05 7.68
CA ASP A 178 -8.91 -6.16 8.82
C ASP A 178 -7.93 -5.03 8.48
N PHE A 179 -8.39 -3.78 8.62
CA PHE A 179 -7.56 -2.59 8.48
C PHE A 179 -6.99 -2.23 9.86
N LEU A 180 -5.66 -2.18 9.98
CA LEU A 180 -4.99 -2.25 11.29
C LEU A 180 -4.31 -0.93 11.67
N ASP A 181 -3.14 -0.65 11.09
CA ASP A 181 -2.25 0.42 11.56
C ASP A 181 -2.00 1.45 10.46
N VAL A 182 -2.21 2.72 10.78
CA VAL A 182 -1.79 3.84 9.92
C VAL A 182 -0.30 4.11 10.11
N PHE A 183 0.42 4.41 9.04
CA PHE A 183 1.85 4.72 9.07
C PHE A 183 2.17 5.92 8.17
N LEU A 184 3.32 6.54 8.44
CA LEU A 184 3.89 7.62 7.63
C LEU A 184 5.24 7.17 7.04
N LEU A 185 5.28 7.01 5.72
CA LEU A 185 6.52 6.77 4.98
C LEU A 185 7.28 8.08 4.81
N ARG A 186 8.20 8.36 5.73
CA ARG A 186 8.97 9.62 5.75
C ARG A 186 9.77 9.86 4.49
N SER A 187 10.35 8.85 3.85
CA SER A 187 11.09 9.04 2.58
C SER A 187 10.24 9.63 1.45
N ARG A 188 8.91 9.55 1.59
CA ARG A 188 7.95 10.03 0.60
C ARG A 188 6.89 11.00 1.15
N LEU A 189 6.91 11.26 2.45
CA LEU A 189 5.80 11.91 3.17
C LEU A 189 4.43 11.37 2.71
N GLU A 190 4.32 10.04 2.67
CA GLU A 190 3.11 9.35 2.21
C GLU A 190 2.48 8.61 3.39
N LEU A 191 1.17 8.78 3.57
CA LEU A 191 0.40 8.05 4.56
C LEU A 191 -0.09 6.75 3.95
N GLY A 192 -0.21 5.72 4.79
CA GLY A 192 -0.91 4.52 4.40
C GLY A 192 -1.44 3.74 5.58
N ILE A 193 -2.09 2.63 5.27
CA ILE A 193 -2.67 1.71 6.26
C ILE A 193 -2.25 0.28 5.95
N THR A 194 -2.02 -0.51 6.99
CA THR A 194 -1.79 -1.95 6.87
C THR A 194 -3.12 -2.69 6.87
N CYS A 195 -3.18 -3.78 6.12
CA CYS A 195 -4.34 -4.64 6.04
C CYS A 195 -3.92 -6.11 6.13
N SER A 196 -4.61 -6.86 6.98
CA SER A 196 -4.55 -8.32 7.00
C SER A 196 -5.70 -8.85 6.17
N VAL A 197 -5.42 -9.76 5.24
CA VAL A 197 -6.41 -10.41 4.40
C VAL A 197 -6.32 -11.91 4.65
N ARG A 198 -7.40 -12.55 5.08
CA ARG A 198 -7.43 -14.00 5.28
C ARG A 198 -8.32 -14.63 4.22
N ILE A 199 -7.83 -15.66 3.53
CA ILE A 199 -8.55 -16.40 2.51
C ILE A 199 -8.69 -17.85 2.98
N SER A 200 -9.92 -18.25 3.29
CA SER A 200 -10.23 -19.59 3.76
C SER A 200 -10.24 -20.62 2.62
N ASP A 201 -9.89 -21.86 2.94
CA ASP A 201 -9.94 -23.06 2.09
C ASP A 201 -9.09 -23.01 0.81
N MET A 202 -8.06 -22.15 0.75
CA MET A 202 -7.22 -21.94 -0.44
C MET A 202 -5.81 -22.50 -0.21
N THR A 203 -5.30 -23.31 -1.14
CA THR A 203 -3.90 -23.73 -1.09
C THR A 203 -2.99 -22.68 -1.73
N PHE A 204 -1.69 -22.73 -1.39
CA PHE A 204 -0.73 -21.84 -2.04
C PHE A 204 -0.64 -22.09 -3.54
N GLU A 205 -0.78 -23.33 -4.01
CA GLU A 205 -0.76 -23.66 -5.45
C GLU A 205 -1.91 -23.00 -6.18
N GLN A 206 -3.13 -23.06 -5.62
CA GLN A 206 -4.30 -22.38 -6.18
C GLN A 206 -4.11 -20.87 -6.23
N PHE A 207 -3.59 -20.28 -5.15
CA PHE A 207 -3.27 -18.86 -5.09
C PHE A 207 -2.17 -18.47 -6.09
N HIS A 208 -1.14 -19.30 -6.24
CA HIS A 208 -0.05 -19.08 -7.17
C HIS A 208 -0.54 -19.14 -8.62
N GLU A 209 -1.41 -20.09 -8.95
CA GLU A 209 -2.03 -20.20 -10.27
C GLU A 209 -2.81 -18.92 -10.62
N THR A 210 -3.66 -18.42 -9.73
CA THR A 210 -4.40 -17.17 -9.99
C THR A 210 -3.44 -15.99 -10.17
N ALA A 211 -2.51 -15.81 -9.23
CA ALA A 211 -1.52 -14.73 -9.28
C ALA A 211 -0.57 -14.84 -10.49
N SER A 212 -0.36 -16.03 -11.04
CA SER A 212 0.46 -16.24 -12.24
C SER A 212 -0.14 -15.72 -13.53
N THR A 213 -1.45 -15.57 -13.56
CA THR A 213 -2.14 -15.01 -14.72
C THR A 213 -2.28 -13.50 -14.65
N ALA A 214 -1.94 -12.86 -13.52
CA ALA A 214 -2.15 -11.43 -13.24
C ALA A 214 -1.62 -10.51 -14.35
N LYS A 215 -2.46 -9.56 -14.79
CA LYS A 215 -2.18 -8.62 -15.89
C LYS A 215 -0.88 -7.84 -15.66
N ASP A 216 -0.64 -7.42 -14.43
CA ASP A 216 0.47 -6.53 -14.07
C ASP A 216 1.72 -7.27 -13.56
N ARG A 217 1.70 -8.61 -13.57
CA ARG A 217 2.80 -9.44 -13.04
C ARG A 217 4.13 -9.16 -13.74
N GLU A 218 4.16 -9.10 -15.07
CA GLU A 218 5.43 -8.96 -15.80
C GLU A 218 6.18 -7.64 -15.48
N LEU A 219 5.44 -6.62 -15.04
CA LEU A 219 5.97 -5.31 -14.73
C LEU A 219 6.23 -5.11 -13.24
N GLU A 220 5.40 -5.68 -12.35
CA GLU A 220 5.43 -5.34 -10.92
C GLU A 220 5.87 -6.48 -9.99
N ILE A 221 5.44 -7.73 -10.23
CA ILE A 221 5.67 -8.87 -9.32
C ILE A 221 6.43 -9.99 -10.04
N ARG A 222 7.63 -10.32 -9.58
CA ARG A 222 8.39 -11.46 -10.11
C ARG A 222 7.75 -12.79 -9.71
N ARG A 223 7.47 -12.95 -8.42
CA ARG A 223 6.83 -14.14 -7.85
C ARG A 223 6.18 -13.85 -6.51
N VAL A 224 5.18 -14.65 -6.17
CA VAL A 224 4.63 -14.78 -4.82
C VAL A 224 5.42 -15.87 -4.07
N VAL A 225 5.62 -15.71 -2.77
CA VAL A 225 6.39 -16.62 -1.92
C VAL A 225 5.56 -17.00 -0.69
N PRO A 226 5.40 -18.31 -0.42
CA PRO A 226 4.72 -18.78 0.77
C PRO A 226 5.69 -18.80 1.95
N ILE A 227 5.22 -18.36 3.11
CA ILE A 227 5.95 -18.41 4.37
C ILE A 227 5.00 -19.06 5.39
N PRO A 228 5.36 -20.22 5.96
CA PRO A 228 4.61 -20.78 7.09
C PRO A 228 4.44 -19.71 8.16
N PHE A 229 3.22 -19.50 8.65
CA PHE A 229 2.95 -18.45 9.61
C PHE A 229 3.30 -18.91 11.03
N ASP A 230 4.60 -18.99 11.28
CA ASP A 230 5.20 -19.21 12.58
C ASP A 230 6.43 -18.31 12.76
N ARG A 231 6.85 -18.18 14.01
CA ARG A 231 7.87 -17.21 14.41
C ARG A 231 9.18 -17.48 13.68
N ASP A 232 9.64 -18.73 13.67
CA ASP A 232 10.95 -19.08 13.15
C ASP A 232 10.99 -18.88 11.64
N ALA A 233 9.95 -19.27 10.92
CA ALA A 233 9.84 -19.07 9.48
C ALA A 233 9.79 -17.58 9.09
N VAL A 234 8.97 -16.78 9.78
CA VAL A 234 8.83 -15.35 9.50
C VAL A 234 10.10 -14.59 9.87
N GLU A 235 10.69 -14.83 11.04
CA GLU A 235 11.95 -14.19 11.46
C GLU A 235 13.10 -14.56 10.54
N SER A 236 13.24 -15.85 10.18
CA SER A 236 14.27 -16.29 9.22
C SER A 236 14.09 -15.61 7.87
N PHE A 237 12.85 -15.51 7.39
CA PHE A 237 12.58 -14.81 6.13
C PHE A 237 12.98 -13.33 6.18
N LEU A 238 12.59 -12.61 7.25
CA LEU A 238 12.92 -11.20 7.46
C LEU A 238 14.41 -10.94 7.68
N HIS A 239 15.14 -11.92 8.18
CA HIS A 239 16.59 -11.86 8.34
C HIS A 239 17.32 -12.12 7.02
N ASP A 240 16.91 -13.15 6.29
CA ASP A 240 17.62 -13.64 5.11
C ASP A 240 17.32 -12.84 3.83
N HIS A 241 16.24 -12.05 3.83
CA HIS A 241 15.79 -11.30 2.66
C HIS A 241 15.64 -9.80 2.92
N ASP A 242 16.13 -9.01 1.97
CA ASP A 242 15.89 -7.58 1.92
C ASP A 242 14.44 -7.29 1.52
N MET A 243 13.80 -6.38 2.27
CA MET A 243 12.43 -5.96 2.04
C MET A 243 12.36 -4.45 1.85
N ILE A 244 11.36 -4.00 1.09
CA ILE A 244 10.95 -2.61 1.10
C ILE A 244 10.57 -2.20 2.53
N SER A 245 11.03 -1.03 2.97
CA SER A 245 10.90 -0.57 4.36
C SER A 245 9.46 -0.57 4.89
N HIS A 246 8.51 -0.06 4.11
CA HIS A 246 7.09 -0.07 4.51
C HIS A 246 6.46 -1.47 4.41
N GLY A 247 6.98 -2.35 3.55
CA GLY A 247 6.58 -3.75 3.52
C GLY A 247 7.04 -4.53 4.75
N ARG A 248 8.31 -4.35 5.14
CA ARG A 248 8.85 -4.88 6.40
C ARG A 248 8.06 -4.36 7.60
N TYR A 249 7.77 -3.05 7.63
CA TYR A 249 6.93 -2.46 8.66
C TYR A 249 5.55 -3.13 8.71
N ALA A 250 4.88 -3.32 7.57
CA ALA A 250 3.58 -3.97 7.52
C ALA A 250 3.60 -5.37 8.13
N VAL A 251 4.62 -6.20 7.82
CA VAL A 251 4.76 -7.53 8.43
C VAL A 251 4.93 -7.43 9.95
N HIS A 252 5.81 -6.55 10.45
CA HIS A 252 6.01 -6.36 11.90
C HIS A 252 4.78 -5.85 12.63
N MET A 253 3.92 -5.08 11.95
CA MET A 253 2.68 -4.59 12.54
C MET A 253 1.60 -5.66 12.52
N ILE A 254 1.37 -6.28 11.36
CA ILE A 254 0.30 -7.27 11.15
C ILE A 254 0.53 -8.52 11.99
N ALA A 255 1.74 -9.08 12.02
CA ALA A 255 2.00 -10.37 12.68
C ALA A 255 1.51 -10.41 14.15
N PRO A 256 1.78 -9.40 15.02
CA PRO A 256 1.22 -9.36 16.37
C PRO A 256 -0.31 -9.28 16.45
N ARG A 257 -0.98 -8.65 15.49
CA ARG A 257 -2.47 -8.57 15.45
C ARG A 257 -3.08 -9.90 15.03
N GLU A 258 -2.32 -10.68 14.26
CA GLU A 258 -2.61 -12.07 13.92
C GLU A 258 -2.12 -13.07 14.99
N GLY A 259 -1.66 -12.60 16.15
CA GLY A 259 -1.25 -13.45 17.27
C GLY A 259 0.20 -13.96 17.22
N LEU A 260 1.01 -13.51 16.25
CA LEU A 260 2.41 -13.88 16.11
C LEU A 260 3.35 -12.73 16.52
N PHE A 261 3.95 -12.85 17.71
CA PHE A 261 4.91 -11.86 18.20
C PHE A 261 6.32 -12.15 17.68
N LEU A 262 6.86 -11.27 16.83
CA LEU A 262 8.24 -11.35 16.32
C LEU A 262 9.24 -10.73 17.31
N ARG A 263 10.51 -11.12 17.22
CA ARG A 263 11.64 -10.57 18.00
C ARG A 263 12.24 -9.31 17.37
#